data_AF-A0A512MI27-F1
#
_entry.id   AF-A0A512MI27-F1
#
_cell.length_a   1.000
_cell.length_b   1.000
_cell.length_c   1.000
_cell.angle_alpha   90.00
_cell.angle_beta   90.00
_cell.angle_gamma   90.00
#
_symmetry.space_group_name_H-M   'P 1'
#
loop_
_entity.id
_entity.type
_entity.pdbx_description
1 polymer ?
#
loop_
_entity_poly.entity_id
_entity_poly.type
_entity_poly.pdbx_seq_one_letter_code
_entity_poly.pdbx_strand_id
1 'polypeptide(L)'
;MNLRTCAAIASLLLLAAPLAMAGWGAYGMLTFTSKAVLIPGGKEVFMESFQTYFGAIFIGFLGFILAGICLDGLGMRDRWYLRSLTALGILWLFYIPAGTLFGIGLLVYLAFKQRAQRRLTS
;
A
#
# COMPACT_ATOMS: atom_id res chain seq x y z
N MET A 1 -19.96 -18.28 4.57
CA MET A 1 -19.02 -17.16 4.76
C MET A 1 -19.81 -15.95 5.22
N ASN A 2 -19.40 -15.28 6.30
CA ASN A 2 -20.12 -14.09 6.80
C ASN A 2 -19.85 -12.87 5.91
N LEU A 3 -20.84 -11.98 5.78
CA LEU A 3 -20.76 -10.74 4.97
C LEU A 3 -19.53 -9.89 5.32
N ARG A 4 -19.20 -9.88 6.62
CA ARG A 4 -18.00 -9.30 7.22
C ARG A 4 -16.71 -9.83 6.57
N THR A 5 -16.55 -11.15 6.49
CA THR A 5 -15.36 -11.80 5.92
C THR A 5 -15.22 -11.47 4.43
N CYS A 6 -16.33 -11.41 3.68
CA CYS A 6 -16.31 -10.99 2.28
C CYS A 6 -15.84 -9.53 2.11
N ALA A 7 -16.30 -8.61 2.95
CA ALA A 7 -15.86 -7.21 2.92
C ALA A 7 -14.35 -7.06 3.23
N ALA A 8 -13.83 -7.86 4.17
CA ALA A 8 -12.40 -7.88 4.48
C ALA A 8 -11.54 -8.45 3.33
N ILE A 9 -12.02 -9.49 2.64
CA ILE A 9 -11.32 -10.05 1.47
C ILE A 9 -11.38 -9.07 0.29
N ALA A 10 -12.55 -8.47 0.03
CA ALA A 10 -12.71 -7.49 -1.04
C ALA A 10 -11.82 -6.26 -0.83
N SER A 11 -11.68 -5.78 0.42
CA SER A 11 -10.76 -4.68 0.73
C SER A 11 -9.31 -5.07 0.49
N LEU A 12 -8.86 -6.27 0.89
CA LEU A 12 -7.50 -6.75 0.60
C LEU A 12 -7.21 -6.86 -0.90
N LEU A 13 -8.17 -7.34 -1.69
CA LEU A 13 -8.04 -7.43 -3.14
C LEU A 13 -7.96 -6.04 -3.80
N LEU A 14 -8.81 -5.11 -3.38
CA LEU A 14 -8.76 -3.71 -3.84
C LEU A 14 -7.44 -3.03 -3.47
N LEU A 15 -6.86 -3.37 -2.33
CA LEU A 15 -5.58 -2.85 -1.85
C LEU A 15 -4.36 -3.45 -2.57
N ALA A 16 -4.51 -4.64 -3.13
CA ALA A 16 -3.47 -5.30 -3.91
C ALA A 16 -3.37 -4.76 -5.35
N ALA A 17 -4.45 -4.20 -5.91
CA ALA A 17 -4.42 -3.68 -7.29
C ALA A 17 -3.42 -2.52 -7.50
N PRO A 18 -3.33 -1.51 -6.61
CA PRO A 18 -2.33 -0.44 -6.72
C PRO A 18 -0.89 -0.93 -6.61
N LEU A 19 -0.64 -2.06 -5.92
CA LEU A 19 0.70 -2.66 -5.82
C LEU A 19 1.22 -3.15 -7.17
N ALA A 20 0.36 -3.74 -8.00
CA ALA A 20 0.73 -4.15 -9.35
C ALA A 20 1.10 -2.95 -10.23
N MET A 21 0.31 -1.86 -10.14
CA MET A 21 0.60 -0.63 -10.88
C MET A 21 1.86 0.08 -10.37
N ALA A 22 2.11 0.08 -9.06
CA ALA A 22 3.36 0.57 -8.47
C ALA A 22 4.57 -0.28 -8.92
N GLY A 23 4.42 -1.61 -9.03
CA GLY A 23 5.43 -2.49 -9.60
C GLY A 23 5.76 -2.16 -11.05
N TRP A 24 4.74 -1.94 -11.87
CA TRP A 24 4.91 -1.55 -13.27
C TRP A 24 5.60 -0.18 -13.41
N GLY A 25 5.17 0.81 -12.62
CA GLY A 25 5.78 2.14 -12.59
C GLY A 25 7.24 2.10 -12.13
N ALA A 26 7.56 1.30 -11.10
CA ALA A 26 8.93 1.13 -10.62
C ALA A 26 9.83 0.45 -11.68
N TYR A 27 9.32 -0.57 -12.37
CA TYR A 27 10.03 -1.22 -13.48
C TYR A 27 10.30 -0.24 -14.62
N GLY A 28 9.31 0.57 -15.01
CA GLY A 28 9.46 1.65 -15.99
C GLY A 28 10.53 2.64 -15.56
N MET A 29 10.48 3.14 -14.32
CA MET A 29 11.50 4.05 -13.81
C MET A 29 12.91 3.44 -13.85
N LEU A 30 13.09 2.19 -13.41
CA LEU A 30 14.41 1.53 -13.41
C LEU A 30 14.95 1.30 -14.83
N THR A 31 14.07 0.94 -15.77
CA THR A 31 14.47 0.70 -17.17
C THR A 31 14.79 2.01 -17.90
N PHE A 32 14.08 3.10 -17.62
CA PHE A 32 14.29 4.39 -18.28
C PHE A 32 15.34 5.28 -17.61
N THR A 33 15.64 5.13 -16.31
CA THR A 33 16.67 5.95 -15.62
C THR A 33 18.06 5.81 -16.25
N SER A 34 18.38 4.66 -16.86
CA SER A 34 19.67 4.43 -17.53
C SER A 34 19.74 4.98 -18.97
N LYS A 35 18.61 5.34 -19.59
CA LYS A 35 18.53 5.74 -21.01
C LYS A 35 17.88 7.11 -21.27
N ALA A 36 17.15 7.67 -20.30
CA ALA A 36 16.28 8.83 -20.50
C ALA A 36 16.99 10.20 -20.64
N VAL A 37 18.26 10.32 -20.23
CA VAL A 37 19.00 11.60 -20.32
C VAL A 37 19.52 11.87 -21.74
N LEU A 38 19.62 10.83 -22.59
CA LEU A 38 20.29 10.90 -23.89
C LEU A 38 19.35 10.70 -25.11
N ILE A 39 18.09 10.30 -24.89
CA ILE A 39 17.14 9.99 -25.99
C ILE A 39 16.02 11.04 -26.04
N PRO A 40 15.76 11.68 -27.20
CA PRO A 40 14.62 12.59 -27.36
C PRO A 40 13.30 11.87 -27.05
N GLY A 41 12.47 12.45 -26.17
CA GLY A 41 11.24 11.84 -25.65
C GLY A 41 11.42 11.02 -24.36
N GLY A 42 12.66 10.70 -23.94
CA GLY A 42 12.93 9.92 -22.73
C GLY A 42 12.43 10.56 -21.43
N LYS A 43 12.37 11.90 -21.38
CA LYS A 43 11.81 12.64 -20.24
C LYS A 43 10.30 12.46 -20.07
N GLU A 44 9.55 12.36 -21.17
CA GLU A 44 8.09 12.22 -21.16
C GLU A 44 7.70 10.85 -20.62
N VAL A 45 8.34 9.79 -21.13
CA VAL A 45 8.14 8.41 -20.67
C VAL A 45 8.56 8.22 -19.20
N PHE A 46 9.63 8.89 -18.78
CA PHE A 46 10.05 8.90 -17.38
C PHE A 46 9.02 9.61 -16.49
N MET A 47 8.46 10.74 -16.92
CA MET A 47 7.41 11.45 -16.17
C MET A 47 6.09 10.69 -16.10
N GLU A 48 5.68 10.03 -17.18
CA GLU A 48 4.49 9.17 -17.17
C GLU A 48 4.67 7.97 -16.22
N SER A 49 5.86 7.35 -16.24
CA SER A 49 6.21 6.25 -15.32
C SER A 49 6.26 6.73 -13.86
N PHE A 50 6.79 7.93 -13.62
CA PHE A 50 6.85 8.55 -12.30
C PHE A 50 5.45 8.85 -11.76
N GLN A 51 4.57 9.44 -12.58
CA GLN A 51 3.18 9.72 -12.21
C GLN A 51 2.40 8.43 -11.94
N THR A 52 2.58 7.39 -12.76
CA THR A 52 1.96 6.08 -12.55
C THR A 52 2.42 5.45 -11.24
N TYR A 53 3.72 5.52 -10.95
CA TYR A 53 4.31 5.02 -9.71
C TYR A 53 3.78 5.76 -8.48
N PHE A 54 3.91 7.09 -8.45
CA PHE A 54 3.48 7.90 -7.30
C PHE A 54 1.96 7.89 -7.12
N GLY A 55 1.19 7.93 -8.21
CA GLY A 55 -0.26 7.86 -8.18
C GLY A 55 -0.75 6.53 -7.60
N ALA A 56 -0.18 5.41 -8.03
CA ALA A 56 -0.52 4.09 -7.49
C ALA A 56 -0.15 3.98 -6.00
N ILE A 57 1.00 4.51 -5.60
CA ILE A 57 1.44 4.57 -4.20
C ILE A 57 0.51 5.46 -3.35
N PHE A 58 0.07 6.59 -3.89
CA PHE A 58 -0.82 7.47 -3.14
C PHE A 58 -2.21 6.84 -2.95
N ILE A 59 -2.79 6.31 -4.03
CA ILE A 59 -4.11 5.65 -4.00
C ILE A 59 -4.09 4.41 -3.11
N GLY A 60 -3.04 3.59 -3.21
CA GLY A 60 -2.89 2.40 -2.36
C GLY A 60 -2.83 2.76 -0.87
N PHE A 61 -2.02 3.74 -0.49
CA PHE A 61 -1.93 4.20 0.90
C PHE A 61 -3.27 4.72 1.44
N LEU A 62 -3.97 5.54 0.66
CA LEU A 62 -5.26 6.11 1.03
C LEU A 62 -6.32 5.02 1.20
N GLY A 63 -6.32 4.04 0.30
CA GLY A 63 -7.13 2.83 0.41
C GLY A 63 -6.83 2.06 1.70
N PHE A 64 -5.55 1.91 2.06
CA PHE A 64 -5.15 1.14 3.26
C PHE A 64 -5.67 1.78 4.54
N ILE A 65 -5.58 3.11 4.64
CA ILE A 65 -6.12 3.87 5.77
C ILE A 65 -7.64 3.73 5.83
N LEU A 66 -8.34 3.92 4.70
CA LEU A 66 -9.80 3.79 4.62
C LEU A 66 -10.26 2.38 5.02
N ALA A 67 -9.61 1.34 4.50
CA ALA A 67 -9.93 -0.04 4.85
C ALA A 67 -9.71 -0.31 6.34
N GLY A 68 -8.62 0.21 6.92
CA GLY A 68 -8.36 0.14 8.36
C GLY A 68 -9.48 0.79 9.18
N ILE A 69 -9.85 2.04 8.86
CA ILE A 69 -10.91 2.79 9.54
C ILE A 69 -12.27 2.09 9.42
N CYS A 70 -12.64 1.65 8.21
CA CYS A 70 -13.91 0.96 7.97
C CYS A 70 -14.02 -0.33 8.77
N LEU A 71 -12.94 -1.12 8.84
CA LEU A 71 -12.95 -2.39 9.56
C LEU A 71 -12.89 -2.23 11.07
N ASP A 72 -12.22 -1.19 11.55
CA ASP A 72 -12.33 -0.77 12.95
C ASP A 72 -13.76 -0.37 13.31
N GLY A 73 -14.44 0.39 12.45
CA GLY A 73 -15.85 0.76 12.63
C GLY A 73 -16.80 -0.44 12.63
N LEU A 74 -16.46 -1.50 11.87
CA LEU A 74 -17.23 -2.75 11.84
C LEU A 74 -16.91 -3.69 13.00
N GLY A 75 -15.98 -3.33 13.90
CA GLY A 75 -15.52 -4.18 15.00
C GLY A 75 -14.77 -5.43 14.53
N MET A 76 -14.35 -5.47 13.27
CA MET A 76 -13.64 -6.60 12.67
C MET A 76 -12.16 -6.52 13.01
N ARG A 77 -11.82 -7.05 14.18
CA ARG A 77 -10.48 -7.03 14.75
C ARG A 77 -9.72 -8.35 14.63
N ASP A 78 -10.05 -9.13 13.60
CA ASP A 78 -9.47 -10.46 13.41
C ASP A 78 -7.95 -10.40 13.26
N ARG A 79 -7.27 -11.22 14.06
CA ARG A 79 -5.79 -11.27 14.12
C ARG A 79 -5.17 -11.56 12.75
N TRP A 80 -5.84 -12.34 11.92
CA TRP A 80 -5.38 -12.67 10.56
C TRP A 80 -5.41 -11.48 9.61
N TYR A 81 -6.43 -10.62 9.72
CA TYR A 81 -6.56 -9.42 8.89
C TYR A 81 -5.45 -8.40 9.20
N LEU A 82 -5.19 -8.17 10.50
CA LEU A 82 -4.09 -7.30 10.95
C LEU A 82 -2.71 -7.81 10.51
N ARG A 83 -2.49 -9.12 10.51
CA ARG A 83 -1.26 -9.73 9.97
C ARG A 83 -1.14 -9.50 8.47
N SER A 84 -2.23 -9.62 7.72
CA SER A 84 -2.25 -9.39 6.27
C SER A 84 -1.97 -7.92 5.92
N LEU A 85 -2.55 -6.98 6.67
CA LEU A 85 -2.24 -5.55 6.56
C LEU A 85 -0.78 -5.24 6.88
N THR A 86 -0.21 -5.91 7.90
CA THR A 86 1.20 -5.76 8.26
C THR A 86 2.11 -6.30 7.16
N ALA A 87 1.78 -7.46 6.58
CA ALA A 87 2.51 -8.03 5.45
C ALA A 87 2.49 -7.09 4.24
N LEU A 88 1.33 -6.50 3.93
CA LEU A 88 1.21 -5.49 2.86
C LEU A 88 2.02 -4.23 3.19
N GLY A 89 1.99 -3.73 4.43
CA GLY A 89 2.82 -2.60 4.86
C GLY A 89 4.32 -2.86 4.74
N ILE A 90 4.78 -4.07 5.05
CA ILE A 90 6.18 -4.49 4.84
C ILE A 90 6.49 -4.57 3.35
N LEU A 91 5.59 -5.13 2.54
CA LEU A 91 5.75 -5.20 1.08
C LEU A 91 5.95 -3.81 0.48
N TRP A 92 5.25 -2.81 1.02
CA TRP A 92 5.38 -1.41 0.62
C TRP A 92 6.73 -0.78 0.92
N LEU A 93 7.45 -1.26 1.94
CA LEU A 93 8.80 -0.76 2.25
C LEU A 93 9.80 -0.98 1.11
N PHE A 94 9.58 -2.01 0.29
CA PHE A 94 10.44 -2.32 -0.86
C PHE A 94 10.23 -1.35 -2.04
N TYR A 95 9.19 -0.52 -2.03
CA TYR A 95 8.92 0.46 -3.07
C TYR A 95 9.53 1.83 -2.70
N ILE A 96 10.83 1.99 -2.94
CA ILE A 96 11.60 3.20 -2.60
C ILE A 96 11.39 4.32 -3.65
N PRO A 97 11.37 5.61 -3.27
CA PRO A 97 11.43 6.16 -1.90
C PRO A 97 10.05 6.45 -1.28
N ALA A 98 9.01 6.60 -2.11
CA ALA A 98 7.68 7.01 -1.66
C ALA A 98 6.97 5.91 -0.86
N GLY A 99 6.97 4.67 -1.37
CA GLY A 99 6.36 3.52 -0.71
C GLY A 99 6.98 3.21 0.65
N THR A 100 8.25 3.55 0.87
CA THR A 100 8.92 3.41 2.16
C THR A 100 8.33 4.34 3.23
N LEU A 101 8.11 5.62 2.91
CA LEU A 101 7.50 6.57 3.83
C LEU A 101 6.06 6.16 4.20
N PHE A 102 5.29 5.75 3.19
CA PHE A 102 3.91 5.30 3.38
C PHE A 102 3.83 3.95 4.12
N GLY A 103 4.74 3.02 3.82
CA GLY A 103 4.86 1.74 4.51
C GLY A 103 5.23 1.90 5.99
N ILE A 104 6.18 2.78 6.31
CA ILE A 104 6.51 3.12 7.70
C ILE A 104 5.30 3.74 8.40
N GLY A 105 4.62 4.70 7.77
CA GLY A 105 3.41 5.32 8.32
C GLY A 105 2.32 4.30 8.65
N LEU A 106 2.10 3.34 7.74
CA LEU A 106 1.14 2.25 7.94
C LEU A 106 1.54 1.32 9.10
N LEU A 107 2.82 0.95 9.18
CA LEU A 107 3.34 0.09 10.26
C LEU A 107 3.27 0.78 11.62
N VAL A 108 3.53 2.10 11.67
CA VAL A 108 3.36 2.91 12.89
C VAL A 108 1.89 2.93 13.30
N TYR A 109 0.97 3.20 12.36
CA TYR A 109 -0.47 3.16 12.63
C TYR A 109 -0.92 1.80 13.18
N LEU A 110 -0.49 0.70 12.56
CA LEU A 110 -0.79 -0.66 13.01
C LEU A 110 -0.19 -0.96 14.38
N ALA A 111 1.04 -0.50 14.66
CA ALA A 111 1.69 -0.69 15.96
C ALA A 111 0.92 0.01 17.09
N PHE A 112 0.47 1.25 16.86
CA PHE A 112 -0.39 1.97 17.81
C PHE A 112 -1.71 1.24 18.05
N LYS A 113 -2.35 0.75 16.98
CA LYS A 113 -3.60 -0.03 17.05
C LYS A 113 -3.45 -1.35 17.81
N GLN A 114 -2.40 -2.12 17.53
CA GLN A 114 -2.13 -3.40 18.22
C GLN A 114 -1.86 -3.18 19.72
N ARG A 115 -1.18 -2.08 20.07
CA ARG A 115 -0.94 -1.73 21.48
C ARG A 115 -2.24 -1.38 22.21
N ALA A 116 -3.15 -0.67 21.55
CA ALA A 116 -4.48 -0.38 22.09
C ALA A 116 -5.34 -1.65 22.27
N GLN A 117 -5.25 -2.61 21.35
CA GLN A 117 -5.95 -3.89 21.48
C GLN A 117 -5.45 -4.71 22.67
N ARG A 118 -4.12 -4.83 22.86
CA ARG A 118 -3.57 -5.63 23.96
C ARG A 118 -4.03 -5.13 25.33
N ARG A 119 -4.18 -3.82 25.50
CA ARG A 119 -4.68 -3.18 26.74
C ARG A 119 -6.15 -3.48 27.05
N LEU A 120 -6.98 -3.80 26.05
CA LEU A 120 -8.39 -4.14 26.26
C LEU A 120 -8.59 -5.62 26.60
N THR A 121 -7.57 -6.45 26.42
CA THR A 121 -7.59 -7.89 26.66
C THR A 121 -6.81 -8.33 27.90
N SER A 122 -6.14 -7.40 28.59
CA SER A 122 -5.43 -7.59 29.87
C SER A 122 -6.26 -7.03 31.01
#